data_AF-A0A2R7YA16-F1
#
_entry.id   AF-A0A2R7YA16-F1
#
_cell.length_a   1.000
_cell.length_b   1.000
_cell.length_c   1.000
_cell.angle_alpha   90.00
_cell.angle_beta   90.00
_cell.angle_gamma   90.00
#
_symmetry.space_group_name_H-M   'P 1'
#
loop_
_entity.id
_entity.type
_entity.pdbx_description
1 polymer ?
#
loop_
_entity_poly.entity_id
_entity_poly.type
_entity_poly.pdbx_seq_one_letter_code
_entity_poly.pdbx_strand_id
1 'polypeptide(L)'
;MPKNASALLVSAVFVLVMVSAQLLMLTSAAATPSSGEVERAEAIVGLAEKALLRVESFINEAKKASLGANVTDAEKLYGEGKALLNQAEVAIRERNYGEATSLAISAMERLREARMGLAQALEHEGVGEDSSVKAQGLLVAASRTLERIARLEKSLPEVQATLEAAKSLLNIDSIAELLREGNVSGAAHAIAEANRLISQALKSMAEEALPRRMERFVEKLQERYGGIVDRLKAAGVNFTEHGMEKFQESILHLKETIKSTEPKGAKGLMGQLGSLAKGLSKLEDRVAPLLATPAPSKIEGVPGLSVRVDAKKVTGNLKWVTLEVVVENVGSVILRFQNTVYGLTIERKNRDGVWEPYYSPVSAQALVSLEPGQAAHVVLKLKQPSPGEYRVRVQGTYEEGKQPLEATAEFSLP
;
A
#
# COMPACT_ATOMS: atom_id res chain seq x y z
N MET A 1 55.81 -16.20 -27.94
CA MET A 1 55.30 -15.18 -28.89
C MET A 1 55.09 -15.85 -30.24
N PRO A 2 54.06 -15.50 -31.04
CA PRO A 2 52.93 -14.59 -30.81
C PRO A 2 51.58 -15.35 -30.93
N LYS A 3 50.37 -14.77 -30.82
CA LYS A 3 49.74 -13.60 -30.18
C LYS A 3 48.34 -13.52 -30.83
N ASN A 4 47.34 -13.33 -29.96
CA ASN A 4 46.24 -12.36 -30.07
C ASN A 4 45.08 -12.53 -31.07
N ALA A 5 43.94 -12.02 -30.56
CA ALA A 5 42.72 -11.51 -31.20
C ALA A 5 41.70 -12.60 -31.57
N SER A 6 40.41 -12.55 -31.20
CA SER A 6 39.47 -11.43 -30.97
C SER A 6 38.25 -12.02 -30.21
N ALA A 7 37.72 -11.47 -29.12
CA ALA A 7 36.89 -10.26 -28.97
C ALA A 7 35.46 -10.34 -29.57
N LEU A 8 34.48 -10.07 -28.69
CA LEU A 8 33.16 -9.44 -28.90
C LEU A 8 31.91 -10.29 -29.26
N LEU A 9 30.78 -9.87 -28.63
CA LEU A 9 29.36 -10.20 -28.84
C LEU A 9 28.93 -11.51 -28.16
N VAL A 10 28.09 -11.53 -27.11
CA VAL A 10 26.72 -11.02 -27.06
C VAL A 10 26.37 -10.58 -25.62
N SER A 11 26.36 -9.27 -25.40
CA SER A 11 25.64 -8.59 -24.33
C SER A 11 24.69 -7.63 -25.02
N ALA A 12 23.43 -8.03 -25.25
CA ALA A 12 22.41 -7.17 -25.85
C ALA A 12 21.01 -7.81 -25.79
N VAL A 13 20.53 -8.20 -24.62
CA VAL A 13 19.08 -8.36 -24.38
C VAL A 13 18.81 -7.90 -22.95
N PHE A 14 18.66 -6.59 -22.77
CA PHE A 14 17.84 -5.89 -21.74
C PHE A 14 18.11 -4.37 -21.74
N VAL A 15 18.20 -3.74 -22.92
CA VAL A 15 18.26 -2.26 -23.08
C VAL A 15 17.05 -1.76 -23.89
N LEU A 16 15.87 -2.33 -23.64
CA LEU A 16 14.65 -1.80 -24.23
C LEU A 16 13.62 -1.62 -23.12
N VAL A 17 13.47 -0.37 -22.66
CA VAL A 17 12.24 0.29 -22.14
C VAL A 17 12.53 1.63 -21.43
N MET A 18 13.78 2.00 -21.11
CA MET A 18 14.07 3.18 -20.27
C MET A 18 14.54 4.45 -21.00
N VAL A 19 14.13 4.70 -22.25
CA VAL A 19 14.29 6.02 -22.87
C VAL A 19 13.06 6.36 -23.72
N SER A 20 12.05 6.94 -23.09
CA SER A 20 11.06 7.81 -23.75
C SER A 20 10.07 8.38 -22.74
N ALA A 21 10.56 9.23 -21.82
CA ALA A 21 9.72 10.25 -21.18
C ALA A 21 10.57 11.22 -20.36
N GLN A 22 11.37 12.04 -21.02
CA GLN A 22 11.61 13.40 -20.53
C GLN A 22 11.41 14.35 -21.70
N LEU A 23 10.22 14.97 -21.75
CA LEU A 23 10.06 16.40 -21.99
C LEU A 23 8.56 16.75 -21.86
N LEU A 24 8.17 17.24 -20.69
CA LEU A 24 7.10 18.23 -20.49
C LEU A 24 7.16 18.66 -19.02
N MET A 25 8.11 19.56 -18.74
CA MET A 25 8.01 20.46 -17.60
C MET A 25 6.84 21.41 -17.87
N LEU A 26 5.75 21.29 -17.10
CA LEU A 26 4.76 22.34 -16.90
C LEU A 26 4.15 22.17 -15.51
N THR A 27 4.77 22.87 -14.55
CA THR A 27 4.21 23.45 -13.32
C THR A 27 2.87 22.87 -12.85
N SER A 28 2.91 21.85 -12.00
CA SER A 28 1.79 21.54 -11.11
C SER A 28 1.79 22.57 -9.98
N ALA A 29 0.75 23.40 -9.94
CA ALA A 29 0.42 24.15 -8.74
C ALA A 29 0.16 23.13 -7.62
N ALA A 30 0.98 23.20 -6.57
CA ALA A 30 1.08 22.23 -5.49
C ALA A 30 -0.29 21.93 -4.87
N ALA A 31 -0.75 20.68 -5.02
CA ALA A 31 -1.57 20.06 -3.99
C ALA A 31 -0.72 20.01 -2.71
N THR A 32 -1.26 20.45 -1.58
CA THR A 32 -0.59 20.28 -0.29
C THR A 32 -0.32 18.78 -0.08
N PRO A 33 0.94 18.36 0.03
CA PRO A 33 1.30 16.96 0.21
C PRO A 33 0.78 16.46 1.55
N SER A 34 0.48 15.16 1.61
CA SER A 34 0.03 14.54 2.85
C SER A 34 1.15 14.56 3.89
N SER A 35 0.83 14.69 5.18
CA SER A 35 1.85 14.74 6.25
C SER A 35 2.80 13.53 6.23
N GLY A 36 2.32 12.36 5.79
CA GLY A 36 3.12 11.15 5.67
C GLY A 36 4.17 11.18 4.54
N GLU A 37 3.97 11.97 3.48
CA GLU A 37 4.96 12.11 2.40
C GLU A 37 6.14 12.98 2.83
N VAL A 38 5.87 14.01 3.63
CA VAL A 38 6.88 14.91 4.20
C VAL A 38 7.80 14.15 5.14
N GLU A 39 7.23 13.48 6.15
CA GLU A 39 7.98 12.70 7.14
C GLU A 39 8.83 11.61 6.47
N ARG A 40 8.29 10.96 5.42
CA ARG A 40 9.01 9.93 4.69
C ARG A 40 10.20 10.48 3.92
N ALA A 41 10.03 11.60 3.21
CA ALA A 41 11.10 12.20 2.43
C ALA A 41 12.24 12.68 3.34
N GLU A 42 11.91 13.37 4.43
CA GLU A 42 12.89 13.81 5.44
C GLU A 42 13.64 12.62 6.07
N ALA A 43 12.93 11.54 6.40
CA ALA A 43 13.57 10.34 6.95
C ALA A 43 14.56 9.70 5.97
N ILE A 44 14.25 9.67 4.67
CA ILE A 44 15.15 9.11 3.65
C ILE A 44 16.38 10.02 3.44
N VAL A 45 16.20 11.34 3.41
CA VAL A 45 17.31 12.30 3.36
C VAL A 45 18.23 12.13 4.57
N GLY A 46 17.67 12.05 5.78
CA GLY A 46 18.45 11.83 7.01
C GLY A 46 19.19 10.48 7.05
N LEU A 47 18.69 9.45 6.35
CA LEU A 47 19.43 8.19 6.16
C LEU A 47 20.62 8.37 5.21
N ALA A 48 20.44 9.12 4.13
CA ALA A 48 21.49 9.42 3.17
C ALA A 48 22.62 10.26 3.79
N GLU A 49 22.30 11.24 4.64
CA GLU A 49 23.28 12.00 5.44
C GLU A 49 24.13 11.10 6.34
N LYS A 50 23.49 10.17 7.06
CA LYS A 50 24.21 9.20 7.90
C LYS A 50 25.11 8.28 7.07
N ALA A 51 24.68 7.90 5.87
CA ALA A 51 25.51 7.12 4.95
C ALA A 51 26.72 7.93 4.47
N LEU A 52 26.53 9.22 4.16
CA LEU A 52 27.57 10.14 3.73
C LEU A 52 28.70 10.23 4.77
N LEU A 53 28.35 10.50 6.04
CA LEU A 53 29.31 10.59 7.14
C LEU A 53 30.11 9.30 7.34
N ARG A 54 29.48 8.14 7.15
CA ARG A 54 30.17 6.84 7.25
C ARG A 54 31.18 6.65 6.14
N VAL A 55 30.83 6.97 4.90
CA VAL A 55 31.75 6.87 3.75
C VAL A 55 32.91 7.84 3.91
N GLU A 56 32.66 9.04 4.42
CA GLU A 56 33.70 10.03 4.72
C GLU A 56 34.72 9.51 5.74
N SER A 57 34.26 8.85 6.82
CA SER A 57 35.15 8.19 7.79
C SER A 57 36.04 7.14 7.10
N PHE A 58 35.46 6.30 6.25
CA PHE A 58 36.21 5.26 5.53
C PHE A 58 37.24 5.85 4.56
N ILE A 59 36.89 6.92 3.84
CA ILE A 59 37.85 7.62 2.97
C ILE A 59 39.02 8.17 3.80
N ASN A 60 38.73 8.78 4.94
CA ASN A 60 39.76 9.35 5.82
C ASN A 60 40.68 8.26 6.41
N GLU A 61 40.13 7.10 6.78
CA GLU A 61 40.90 5.94 7.23
C GLU A 61 41.77 5.37 6.10
N ALA A 62 41.20 5.21 4.90
CA ALA A 62 41.93 4.71 3.74
C ALA A 62 43.08 5.64 3.33
N LYS A 63 42.89 6.96 3.44
CA LYS A 63 43.96 7.95 3.24
C LYS A 63 45.08 7.81 4.26
N LYS A 64 44.75 7.60 5.55
CA LYS A 64 45.76 7.36 6.59
C LYS A 64 46.56 6.09 6.31
N ALA A 65 45.93 5.07 5.74
CA ALA A 65 46.57 3.82 5.32
C ALA A 65 47.37 3.92 4.00
N SER A 66 47.39 5.09 3.33
CA SER A 66 48.15 5.33 2.08
C SER A 66 47.72 4.48 0.86
N LEU A 67 46.45 4.09 0.77
CA LEU A 67 45.86 3.21 -0.28
C LEU A 67 45.63 3.90 -1.65
N GLY A 68 46.58 4.73 -2.08
CA GLY A 68 46.37 5.90 -2.97
C GLY A 68 45.53 5.73 -4.24
N ALA A 69 45.61 4.62 -4.98
CA ALA A 69 44.95 4.53 -6.29
C ALA A 69 43.43 4.35 -6.21
N ASN A 70 42.94 3.53 -5.27
CA ASN A 70 41.51 3.19 -5.18
C ASN A 70 40.69 4.18 -4.34
N VAL A 71 41.36 5.06 -3.58
CA VAL A 71 40.70 6.13 -2.82
C VAL A 71 40.14 7.19 -3.78
N THR A 72 40.81 7.43 -4.91
CA THR A 72 40.43 8.48 -5.87
C THR A 72 39.05 8.25 -6.49
N ASP A 73 38.74 7.01 -6.88
CA ASP A 73 37.42 6.67 -7.45
C ASP A 73 36.31 6.74 -6.39
N ALA A 74 36.60 6.31 -5.16
CA ALA A 74 35.67 6.40 -4.04
C ALA A 74 35.40 7.86 -3.64
N GLU A 75 36.40 8.74 -3.69
CA GLU A 75 36.24 10.18 -3.47
C GLU A 75 35.35 10.84 -4.51
N LYS A 76 35.52 10.45 -5.78
CA LYS A 76 34.65 10.94 -6.86
C LYS A 76 33.19 10.55 -6.60
N LEU A 77 32.93 9.27 -6.33
CA LEU A 77 31.59 8.77 -6.01
C LEU A 77 31.01 9.40 -4.74
N TYR A 78 31.84 9.62 -3.72
CA TYR A 78 31.44 10.37 -2.52
C TYR A 78 31.04 11.82 -2.86
N GLY A 79 31.82 12.50 -3.71
CA GLY A 79 31.51 13.86 -4.17
C GLY A 79 30.19 13.93 -4.96
N GLU A 80 29.95 12.97 -5.85
CA GLU A 80 28.68 12.84 -6.58
C GLU A 80 27.50 12.59 -5.63
N GLY A 81 27.66 11.67 -4.67
CA GLY A 81 26.65 11.40 -3.65
C GLY A 81 26.34 12.63 -2.78
N LYS A 82 27.37 13.40 -2.39
CA LYS A 82 27.22 14.66 -1.64
C LYS A 82 26.45 15.72 -2.43
N ALA A 83 26.77 15.86 -3.72
CA ALA A 83 26.08 16.82 -4.59
C ALA A 83 24.58 16.48 -4.73
N LEU A 84 24.25 15.20 -4.93
CA LEU A 84 22.87 14.72 -4.99
C LEU A 84 22.11 14.94 -3.68
N LEU A 85 22.76 14.71 -2.53
CA LEU A 85 22.15 14.95 -1.22
C LEU A 85 21.85 16.44 -0.99
N ASN A 86 22.77 17.34 -1.35
CA ASN A 86 22.54 18.78 -1.29
C ASN A 86 21.34 19.19 -2.17
N GLN A 87 21.19 18.58 -3.36
CA GLN A 87 20.02 18.81 -4.22
C GLN A 87 18.73 18.27 -3.57
N ALA A 88 18.78 17.12 -2.90
CA ALA A 88 17.65 16.58 -2.16
C ALA A 88 17.19 17.54 -1.05
N GLU A 89 18.12 18.14 -0.31
CA GLU A 89 17.82 19.15 0.72
C GLU A 89 17.21 20.44 0.13
N VAL A 90 17.63 20.85 -1.07
CA VAL A 90 16.98 21.94 -1.81
C VAL A 90 15.55 21.56 -2.17
N ALA A 91 15.33 20.36 -2.70
CA ALA A 91 14.01 19.86 -3.06
C ALA A 91 13.05 19.76 -1.85
N ILE A 92 13.56 19.39 -0.66
CA ILE A 92 12.78 19.45 0.60
C ILE A 92 12.32 20.89 0.88
N ARG A 93 13.22 21.88 0.79
CA ARG A 93 12.89 23.30 1.02
C ARG A 93 11.88 23.83 0.01
N GLU A 94 11.93 23.35 -1.22
CA GLU A 94 10.99 23.67 -2.29
C GLU A 94 9.67 22.88 -2.19
N ARG A 95 9.50 22.05 -1.17
CA ARG A 95 8.35 21.16 -0.94
C ARG A 95 8.13 20.15 -2.07
N ASN A 96 9.19 19.81 -2.81
CA ASN A 96 9.20 18.75 -3.82
C ASN A 96 9.69 17.42 -3.21
N TYR A 97 8.86 16.83 -2.36
CA TYR A 97 9.22 15.63 -1.58
C TYR A 97 9.47 14.38 -2.45
N GLY A 98 8.82 14.30 -3.61
CA GLY A 98 9.04 13.22 -4.58
C GLY A 98 10.45 13.29 -5.18
N GLU A 99 10.87 14.47 -5.62
CA GLU A 99 12.22 14.70 -6.15
C GLU A 99 13.28 14.53 -5.06
N ALA A 100 13.04 15.06 -3.85
CA ALA A 100 13.93 14.89 -2.71
C ALA A 100 14.19 13.41 -2.39
N THR A 101 13.12 12.60 -2.41
CA THR A 101 13.22 11.15 -2.18
C THR A 101 14.07 10.47 -3.27
N SER A 102 13.83 10.80 -4.54
CA SER A 102 14.57 10.23 -5.67
C SER A 102 16.06 10.58 -5.59
N LEU A 103 16.38 11.86 -5.34
CA LEU A 103 17.76 12.35 -5.22
C LEU A 103 18.48 11.71 -4.03
N ALA A 104 17.82 11.56 -2.89
CA ALA A 104 18.39 10.91 -1.72
C ALA A 104 18.68 9.41 -1.96
N ILE A 105 17.82 8.70 -2.71
CA ILE A 105 18.07 7.31 -3.11
C ILE A 105 19.30 7.22 -4.02
N SER A 106 19.37 8.06 -5.05
CA SER A 106 20.54 8.10 -5.94
C SER A 106 21.83 8.47 -5.19
N ALA A 107 21.75 9.38 -4.21
CA ALA A 107 22.88 9.68 -3.33
C ALA A 107 23.35 8.44 -2.55
N MET A 108 22.43 7.68 -1.96
CA MET A 108 22.76 6.45 -1.24
C MET A 108 23.38 5.38 -2.15
N GLU A 109 22.95 5.28 -3.40
CA GLU A 109 23.54 4.36 -4.39
C GLU A 109 25.01 4.72 -4.67
N ARG A 110 25.31 5.99 -4.95
CA ARG A 110 26.69 6.47 -5.15
C ARG A 110 27.57 6.23 -3.92
N LEU A 111 27.04 6.51 -2.73
CA LEU A 111 27.74 6.27 -1.47
C LEU A 111 27.99 4.78 -1.20
N ARG A 112 27.06 3.91 -1.61
CA ARG A 112 27.25 2.46 -1.53
C ARG A 112 28.34 1.99 -2.48
N GLU A 113 28.36 2.48 -3.72
CA GLU A 113 29.42 2.18 -4.70
C GLU A 113 30.78 2.64 -4.18
N ALA A 114 30.87 3.86 -3.64
CA ALA A 114 32.09 4.39 -3.02
C ALA A 114 32.61 3.46 -1.92
N ARG A 115 31.71 3.02 -1.02
CA ARG A 115 32.06 2.10 0.07
C ARG A 115 32.54 0.75 -0.45
N MET A 116 31.89 0.20 -1.46
CA MET A 116 32.29 -1.08 -2.04
C MET A 116 33.67 -1.00 -2.69
N GLY A 117 33.96 0.09 -3.42
CA GLY A 117 35.28 0.33 -4.00
C GLY A 117 36.36 0.41 -2.91
N LEU A 118 36.09 1.12 -1.81
CA LEU A 118 37.01 1.18 -0.67
C LEU A 118 37.23 -0.19 -0.02
N ALA A 119 36.17 -0.99 0.13
CA ALA A 119 36.27 -2.32 0.72
C ALA A 119 37.13 -3.27 -0.15
N GLN A 120 36.92 -3.26 -1.47
CA GLN A 120 37.73 -4.06 -2.41
C GLN A 120 39.19 -3.61 -2.45
N ALA A 121 39.44 -2.32 -2.32
CA ALA A 121 40.79 -1.76 -2.25
C ALA A 121 41.55 -2.25 -1.02
N LEU A 122 40.89 -2.24 0.13
CA LEU A 122 41.42 -2.76 1.39
C LEU A 122 41.73 -4.25 1.29
N GLU A 123 40.87 -5.02 0.62
CA GLU A 123 41.05 -6.47 0.43
C GLU A 123 42.22 -6.81 -0.52
N HIS A 124 42.43 -6.01 -1.58
CA HIS A 124 43.46 -6.26 -2.59
C HIS A 124 44.90 -5.97 -2.15
N GLU A 125 45.12 -5.07 -1.19
CA GLU A 125 46.47 -4.76 -0.68
C GLU A 125 46.99 -5.79 0.36
N GLY A 126 46.32 -6.93 0.52
CA GLY A 126 46.74 -7.96 1.48
C GLY A 126 46.52 -7.57 2.93
N VAL A 127 45.82 -6.45 3.16
CA VAL A 127 45.19 -6.12 4.44
C VAL A 127 43.94 -7.01 4.56
N GLY A 128 44.17 -8.32 4.72
CA GLY A 128 43.14 -9.34 4.58
C GLY A 128 41.92 -9.01 5.40
N GLU A 129 40.80 -8.68 4.72
CA GLU A 129 39.50 -8.28 5.27
C GLU A 129 39.63 -7.80 6.73
N ASP A 130 40.33 -6.67 6.88
CA ASP A 130 41.00 -6.28 8.12
C ASP A 130 40.08 -6.52 9.32
N SER A 131 40.60 -7.09 10.41
CA SER A 131 39.83 -7.36 11.63
C SER A 131 38.95 -6.17 12.05
N SER A 132 39.37 -4.95 11.72
CA SER A 132 38.63 -3.68 11.80
C SER A 132 37.30 -3.65 11.02
N VAL A 133 37.26 -4.07 9.75
CA VAL A 133 36.05 -4.06 8.90
C VAL A 133 35.02 -5.06 9.43
N LYS A 134 35.47 -6.26 9.82
CA LYS A 134 34.61 -7.27 10.48
C LYS A 134 34.11 -6.78 11.83
N ALA A 135 34.98 -6.17 12.63
CA ALA A 135 34.61 -5.58 13.91
C ALA A 135 33.53 -4.50 13.75
N GLN A 136 33.69 -3.60 12.79
CA GLN A 136 32.70 -2.54 12.55
C GLN A 136 31.38 -3.09 12.00
N GLY A 137 31.42 -4.14 11.16
CA GLY A 137 30.24 -4.87 10.72
C GLY A 137 29.45 -5.47 11.90
N LEU A 138 30.14 -6.07 12.86
CA LEU A 138 29.54 -6.67 14.06
C LEU A 138 28.97 -5.62 15.01
N LEU A 139 29.66 -4.48 15.22
CA LEU A 139 29.11 -3.36 16.00
C LEU A 139 27.82 -2.78 15.39
N VAL A 140 27.79 -2.66 14.05
CA VAL A 140 26.58 -2.23 13.33
C VAL A 140 25.47 -3.27 13.46
N ALA A 141 25.78 -4.57 13.36
CA ALA A 141 24.81 -5.64 13.54
C ALA A 141 24.23 -5.65 14.97
N ALA A 142 25.06 -5.46 15.99
CA ALA A 142 24.63 -5.35 17.38
C ALA A 142 23.69 -4.15 17.58
N SER A 143 24.08 -2.98 17.08
CA SER A 143 23.27 -1.75 17.17
C SER A 143 21.90 -1.91 16.50
N ARG A 144 21.86 -2.49 15.30
CA ARG A 144 20.60 -2.79 14.59
C ARG A 144 19.73 -3.78 15.35
N THR A 145 20.35 -4.74 16.03
CA THR A 145 19.64 -5.74 16.84
C THR A 145 19.04 -5.08 18.09
N LEU A 146 19.75 -4.15 18.73
CA LEU A 146 19.21 -3.33 19.83
C LEU A 146 18.03 -2.45 19.37
N GLU A 147 18.11 -1.80 18.20
CA GLU A 147 16.97 -1.05 17.64
C GLU A 147 15.76 -1.94 17.38
N ARG A 148 15.99 -3.18 16.92
CA ARG A 148 14.93 -4.19 16.78
C ARG A 148 14.33 -4.55 18.13
N ILE A 149 15.13 -4.79 19.17
CA ILE A 149 14.65 -5.04 20.53
C ILE A 149 13.81 -3.86 21.04
N ALA A 150 14.29 -2.62 20.92
CA ALA A 150 13.56 -1.44 21.38
C ALA A 150 12.19 -1.26 20.70
N ARG A 151 12.08 -1.62 19.41
CA ARG A 151 10.79 -1.66 18.71
C ARG A 151 9.88 -2.75 19.26
N LEU A 152 10.44 -3.94 19.53
CA LEU A 152 9.70 -5.07 20.07
C LEU A 152 9.21 -4.79 21.49
N GLU A 153 10.04 -4.24 22.39
CA GLU A 153 9.68 -3.85 23.76
C GLU A 153 8.44 -2.93 23.79
N LYS A 154 8.36 -1.95 22.87
CA LYS A 154 7.20 -1.05 22.77
C LYS A 154 5.90 -1.77 22.41
N SER A 155 6.00 -2.85 21.64
CA SER A 155 4.85 -3.60 21.14
C SER A 155 4.51 -4.85 21.95
N LEU A 156 5.45 -5.35 22.77
CA LEU A 156 5.43 -6.72 23.31
C LEU A 156 5.90 -6.78 24.78
N PRO A 157 5.10 -6.26 25.74
CA PRO A 157 5.47 -6.25 27.16
C PRO A 157 5.58 -7.66 27.77
N GLU A 158 4.91 -8.66 27.20
CA GLU A 158 4.82 -10.03 27.72
C GLU A 158 6.15 -10.81 27.59
N VAL A 159 7.03 -10.42 26.67
CA VAL A 159 8.35 -11.07 26.44
C VAL A 159 9.53 -10.25 26.95
N GLN A 160 9.27 -9.27 27.82
CA GLN A 160 10.28 -8.32 28.30
C GLN A 160 11.51 -9.03 28.88
N ALA A 161 11.33 -10.08 29.70
CA ALA A 161 12.44 -10.81 30.30
C ALA A 161 13.38 -11.45 29.26
N THR A 162 12.82 -12.01 28.18
CA THR A 162 13.62 -12.60 27.08
C THR A 162 14.32 -11.53 26.25
N LEU A 163 13.67 -10.38 26.05
CA LEU A 163 14.25 -9.23 25.35
C LEU A 163 15.38 -8.58 26.16
N GLU A 164 15.24 -8.45 27.48
CA GLU A 164 16.30 -7.94 28.36
C GLU A 164 17.52 -8.87 28.37
N ALA A 165 17.31 -10.20 28.38
CA ALA A 165 18.41 -11.16 28.25
C ALA A 165 19.12 -11.06 26.89
N ALA A 166 18.38 -10.83 25.79
CA ALA A 166 18.98 -10.57 24.48
C ALA A 166 19.76 -9.25 24.46
N LYS A 167 19.27 -8.22 25.14
CA LYS A 167 19.89 -6.90 25.25
C LYS A 167 21.19 -6.93 26.05
N SER A 168 21.24 -7.71 27.14
CA SER A 168 22.47 -7.87 27.92
C SER A 168 23.61 -8.50 27.11
N LEU A 169 23.28 -9.38 26.16
CA LEU A 169 24.26 -9.97 25.23
C LEU A 169 24.75 -8.98 24.16
N LEU A 170 24.02 -7.89 23.93
CA LEU A 170 24.30 -6.88 22.92
C LEU A 170 24.93 -5.61 23.52
N ASN A 171 25.54 -5.70 24.70
CA ASN A 171 26.29 -4.59 25.28
C ASN A 171 27.39 -4.15 24.30
N ILE A 172 27.24 -2.94 23.74
CA ILE A 172 28.12 -2.43 22.70
C ILE A 172 29.55 -2.26 23.21
N ASP A 173 29.74 -1.87 24.47
CA ASP A 173 31.06 -1.71 25.07
C ASP A 173 31.75 -3.07 25.22
N SER A 174 31.03 -4.10 25.67
CA SER A 174 31.56 -5.46 25.76
C SER A 174 31.89 -6.05 24.38
N ILE A 175 31.05 -5.81 23.38
CA ILE A 175 31.32 -6.23 21.99
C ILE A 175 32.52 -5.47 21.43
N ALA A 176 32.65 -4.17 21.69
CA ALA A 176 33.79 -3.37 21.26
C ALA A 176 35.10 -3.85 21.91
N GLU A 177 35.06 -4.25 23.19
CA GLU A 177 36.22 -4.83 23.89
C GLU A 177 36.65 -6.15 23.24
N LEU A 178 35.72 -7.08 23.03
CA LEU A 178 35.98 -8.35 22.35
C LEU A 178 36.62 -8.14 20.98
N LEU A 179 36.17 -7.13 20.25
CA LEU A 179 36.71 -6.81 18.94
C LEU A 179 38.10 -6.16 19.01
N ARG A 180 38.36 -5.33 20.04
CA ARG A 180 39.68 -4.75 20.30
C ARG A 180 40.72 -5.80 20.66
N GLU A 181 40.30 -6.85 21.36
CA GLU A 181 41.11 -8.03 21.67
C GLU A 181 41.30 -8.98 20.47
N GLY A 182 40.68 -8.68 19.32
CA GLY A 182 40.69 -9.55 18.13
C GLY A 182 39.77 -10.76 18.23
N ASN A 183 38.94 -10.86 19.28
CA ASN A 183 37.98 -11.93 19.49
C ASN A 183 36.67 -11.73 18.70
N VAL A 184 36.80 -11.75 17.37
CA VAL A 184 35.67 -11.60 16.42
C VAL A 184 34.62 -12.70 16.61
N SER A 185 35.04 -13.93 16.91
CA SER A 185 34.14 -15.06 17.14
C SER A 185 33.26 -14.88 18.38
N GLY A 186 33.80 -14.33 19.47
CA GLY A 186 33.05 -14.02 20.68
C GLY A 186 31.96 -12.97 20.43
N ALA A 187 32.31 -11.89 19.73
CA ALA A 187 31.36 -10.86 19.32
C ALA A 187 30.25 -11.41 18.42
N ALA A 188 30.60 -12.24 17.42
CA ALA A 188 29.63 -12.89 16.54
C ALA A 188 28.69 -13.84 17.30
N HIS A 189 29.23 -14.63 18.24
CA HIS A 189 28.44 -15.54 19.06
C HIS A 189 27.43 -14.79 19.94
N ALA A 190 27.84 -13.69 20.58
CA ALA A 190 26.93 -12.87 21.40
C ALA A 190 25.74 -12.32 20.59
N ILE A 191 26.00 -11.82 19.37
CA ILE A 191 24.96 -11.33 18.46
C ILE A 191 24.05 -12.47 17.98
N ALA A 192 24.60 -13.64 17.68
CA ALA A 192 23.84 -14.80 17.26
C ALA A 192 22.89 -15.29 18.37
N GLU A 193 23.39 -15.36 19.61
CA GLU A 193 22.60 -15.78 20.77
C GLU A 193 21.49 -14.78 21.12
N ALA A 194 21.76 -13.48 21.01
CA ALA A 194 20.73 -12.45 21.13
C ALA A 194 19.62 -12.63 20.08
N ASN A 195 19.97 -12.90 18.82
CA ASN A 195 18.99 -13.17 17.76
C ASN A 195 18.20 -14.46 17.99
N ARG A 196 18.80 -15.48 18.60
CA ARG A 196 18.11 -16.71 19.02
C ARG A 196 17.03 -16.40 20.05
N LEU A 197 17.37 -15.61 21.08
CA LEU A 197 16.41 -15.19 22.12
C LEU A 197 15.27 -14.33 21.56
N ILE A 198 15.57 -13.39 20.66
CA ILE A 198 14.52 -12.59 19.99
C ILE A 198 13.57 -13.50 19.19
N SER A 199 14.12 -14.49 18.49
CA SER A 199 13.30 -15.44 17.71
C SER A 199 12.43 -16.31 18.62
N GLN A 200 12.94 -16.70 19.79
CA GLN A 200 12.18 -17.41 20.81
C GLN A 200 11.04 -16.56 21.36
N ALA A 201 11.31 -15.29 21.71
CA ALA A 201 10.30 -14.34 22.16
C ALA A 201 9.17 -14.18 21.13
N LEU A 202 9.51 -13.96 19.86
CA LEU A 202 8.53 -13.84 18.77
C LEU A 202 7.71 -15.13 18.59
N LYS A 203 8.33 -16.30 18.77
CA LYS A 203 7.65 -17.58 18.66
C LYS A 203 6.66 -17.79 19.81
N SER A 204 7.08 -17.54 21.05
CA SER A 204 6.20 -17.62 22.23
C SER A 204 4.99 -16.71 22.07
N MET A 205 5.19 -15.50 21.55
CA MET A 205 4.09 -14.60 21.24
C MET A 205 3.17 -15.09 20.13
N ALA A 206 3.73 -15.64 19.05
CA ALA A 206 2.92 -16.22 17.99
C ALA A 206 2.07 -17.39 18.52
N GLU A 207 2.60 -18.15 19.48
CA GLU A 207 1.92 -19.24 20.18
C GLU A 207 0.80 -18.72 21.11
N GLU A 208 1.02 -17.63 21.86
CA GLU A 208 0.02 -17.01 22.73
C GLU A 208 -1.07 -16.23 21.98
N ALA A 209 -0.75 -15.64 20.83
CA ALA A 209 -1.72 -14.94 19.98
C ALA A 209 -2.61 -15.89 19.17
N LEU A 210 -2.22 -17.17 19.07
CA LEU A 210 -2.89 -18.16 18.22
C LEU A 210 -4.33 -18.48 18.69
N PRO A 211 -4.61 -18.72 19.99
CA PRO A 211 -5.98 -18.92 20.48
C PRO A 211 -6.89 -17.73 20.14
N ARG A 212 -6.46 -16.50 20.41
CA ARG A 212 -7.22 -15.28 20.08
C ARG A 212 -7.49 -15.13 18.58
N ARG A 213 -6.57 -15.60 17.74
CA ARG A 213 -6.75 -15.61 16.27
C ARG A 213 -7.76 -16.67 15.85
N MET A 214 -7.73 -17.84 16.47
CA MET A 214 -8.68 -18.92 16.23
C MET A 214 -10.10 -18.54 16.66
N GLU A 215 -10.25 -17.91 17.83
CA GLU A 215 -11.55 -17.39 18.32
C GLU A 215 -12.17 -16.40 17.33
N ARG A 216 -11.40 -15.38 16.91
CA ARG A 216 -11.84 -14.41 15.89
C ARG A 216 -12.21 -15.06 14.55
N PHE A 217 -11.51 -16.14 14.18
CA PHE A 217 -11.83 -16.86 12.95
C PHE A 217 -13.15 -17.63 13.09
N VAL A 218 -13.39 -18.25 14.25
CA VAL A 218 -14.66 -18.91 14.55
C VAL A 218 -15.83 -17.92 14.52
N GLU A 219 -15.67 -16.75 15.14
CA GLU A 219 -16.70 -15.70 15.12
C GLU A 219 -17.07 -15.30 13.69
N LYS A 220 -16.08 -15.07 12.83
CA LYS A 220 -16.30 -14.78 11.41
C LYS A 220 -17.03 -15.90 10.66
N LEU A 221 -16.73 -17.16 10.99
CA LEU A 221 -17.45 -18.30 10.40
C LEU A 221 -18.91 -18.33 10.86
N GLN A 222 -19.18 -17.99 12.13
CA GLN A 222 -20.55 -17.89 12.66
C GLN A 222 -21.34 -16.76 11.98
N GLU A 223 -20.74 -15.57 11.87
CA GLU A 223 -21.36 -14.42 11.18
C GLU A 223 -21.69 -14.75 9.73
N ARG A 224 -20.72 -15.31 9.00
CA ARG A 224 -20.89 -15.67 7.60
C ARG A 224 -21.97 -16.73 7.42
N TYR A 225 -22.02 -17.73 8.30
CA TYR A 225 -23.08 -18.74 8.30
C TYR A 225 -24.45 -18.14 8.59
N GLY A 226 -24.58 -17.28 9.60
CA GLY A 226 -25.81 -16.55 9.91
C GLY A 226 -26.33 -15.77 8.69
N GLY A 227 -25.45 -15.04 8.00
CA GLY A 227 -25.81 -14.30 6.79
C GLY A 227 -26.26 -15.19 5.62
N ILE A 228 -25.86 -16.47 5.54
CA ILE A 228 -26.41 -17.41 4.55
C ILE A 228 -27.82 -17.83 4.94
N VAL A 229 -28.02 -18.16 6.22
CA VAL A 229 -29.32 -18.58 6.76
C VAL A 229 -30.36 -17.47 6.60
N ASP A 230 -30.00 -16.23 6.93
CA ASP A 230 -30.91 -15.09 6.81
C ASP A 230 -31.32 -14.84 5.36
N ARG A 231 -30.36 -14.97 4.42
CA ARG A 231 -30.65 -14.86 2.97
C ARG A 231 -31.56 -15.98 2.48
N LEU A 232 -31.35 -17.21 2.94
CA LEU A 232 -32.20 -18.35 2.59
C LEU A 232 -33.63 -18.19 3.13
N LYS A 233 -33.77 -17.73 4.38
CA LYS A 233 -35.08 -17.42 4.98
C LYS A 233 -35.78 -16.30 4.21
N ALA A 234 -35.06 -15.24 3.85
CA ALA A 234 -35.61 -14.14 3.06
C ALA A 234 -36.07 -14.60 1.66
N ALA A 235 -35.40 -15.60 1.07
CA ALA A 235 -35.79 -16.22 -0.19
C ALA A 235 -36.92 -17.27 -0.05
N GLY A 236 -37.50 -17.46 1.14
CA GLY A 236 -38.57 -18.43 1.37
C GLY A 236 -38.11 -19.89 1.28
N VAL A 237 -36.81 -20.15 1.33
CA VAL A 237 -36.25 -21.50 1.28
C VAL A 237 -36.22 -22.10 2.69
N ASN A 238 -37.04 -23.12 2.92
CA ASN A 238 -36.96 -23.93 4.14
C ASN A 238 -35.69 -24.78 4.13
N PHE A 239 -34.60 -24.22 4.65
CA PHE A 239 -33.35 -24.95 4.85
C PHE A 239 -33.51 -25.90 6.04
N THR A 240 -33.21 -27.18 5.87
CA THR A 240 -33.44 -28.21 6.89
C THR A 240 -32.58 -27.96 8.14
N GLU A 241 -33.23 -27.96 9.31
CA GLU A 241 -32.62 -27.70 10.63
C GLU A 241 -31.42 -28.62 10.93
N HIS A 242 -31.44 -29.84 10.40
CA HIS A 242 -30.41 -30.86 10.64
C HIS A 242 -29.01 -30.51 10.09
N GLY A 243 -28.92 -29.63 9.09
CA GLY A 243 -27.64 -29.08 8.62
C GLY A 243 -27.12 -27.94 9.51
N MET A 244 -28.02 -27.24 10.19
CA MET A 244 -27.69 -26.14 11.10
C MET A 244 -27.14 -26.64 12.42
N GLU A 245 -27.78 -27.66 12.99
CA GLU A 245 -27.36 -28.28 14.24
C GLU A 245 -25.92 -28.79 14.14
N LYS A 246 -25.58 -29.54 13.08
CA LYS A 246 -24.22 -30.09 12.89
C LYS A 246 -23.14 -29.02 12.73
N PHE A 247 -23.44 -27.91 12.05
CA PHE A 247 -22.47 -26.82 11.90
C PHE A 247 -22.29 -26.07 13.23
N GLN A 248 -23.39 -25.79 13.95
CA GLN A 248 -23.35 -25.15 15.25
C GLN A 248 -22.63 -26.01 16.29
N GLU A 249 -22.90 -27.32 16.33
CA GLU A 249 -22.18 -28.30 17.16
C GLU A 249 -20.68 -28.31 16.84
N SER A 250 -20.31 -28.33 15.55
CA SER A 250 -18.90 -28.30 15.14
C SER A 250 -18.19 -27.02 15.58
N ILE A 251 -18.88 -25.88 15.49
CA ILE A 251 -18.36 -24.59 15.96
C ILE A 251 -18.24 -24.54 17.48
N LEU A 252 -19.24 -25.02 18.22
CA LEU A 252 -19.22 -25.07 19.68
C LEU A 252 -18.10 -25.98 20.18
N HIS A 253 -17.97 -27.18 19.59
CA HIS A 253 -16.88 -28.10 19.86
C HIS A 253 -15.51 -27.44 19.61
N LEU A 254 -15.35 -26.72 18.50
CA LEU A 254 -14.12 -25.98 18.22
C LEU A 254 -13.86 -24.85 19.21
N LYS A 255 -14.87 -24.07 19.61
CA LYS A 255 -14.70 -23.03 20.64
C LYS A 255 -14.22 -23.64 21.96
N GLU A 256 -14.81 -24.74 22.38
CA GLU A 256 -14.43 -25.42 23.63
C GLU A 256 -13.01 -25.98 23.52
N THR A 257 -12.68 -26.60 22.39
CA THR A 257 -11.34 -27.15 22.15
C THR A 257 -10.29 -26.03 22.09
N ILE A 258 -10.59 -24.88 21.48
CA ILE A 258 -9.66 -23.72 21.43
C ILE A 258 -9.37 -23.20 22.85
N LYS A 259 -10.38 -23.15 23.73
CA LYS A 259 -10.21 -22.72 25.12
C LYS A 259 -9.38 -23.71 25.95
N SER A 260 -9.46 -25.00 25.65
CA SER A 260 -8.78 -26.06 26.39
C SER A 260 -7.43 -26.49 25.79
N THR A 261 -7.02 -25.94 24.65
CA THR A 261 -5.84 -26.45 23.90
C THR A 261 -4.59 -25.62 24.16
N GLU A 262 -3.50 -26.31 24.54
CA GLU A 262 -2.16 -25.74 24.57
C GLU A 262 -1.65 -25.36 23.15
N PRO A 263 -0.76 -24.35 23.01
CA PRO A 263 -0.33 -23.82 21.71
C PRO A 263 0.17 -24.85 20.70
N LYS A 264 0.72 -25.99 21.17
CA LYS A 264 1.23 -27.07 20.30
C LYS A 264 0.12 -27.87 19.60
N GLY A 265 -1.10 -27.89 20.11
CA GLY A 265 -2.26 -28.57 19.50
C GLY A 265 -2.99 -27.73 18.43
N ALA A 266 -2.70 -26.44 18.34
CA ALA A 266 -3.45 -25.47 17.55
C ALA A 266 -3.32 -25.64 16.01
N LYS A 267 -2.27 -26.32 15.52
CA LYS A 267 -2.12 -26.58 14.08
C LYS A 267 -3.20 -27.52 13.54
N GLY A 268 -3.62 -28.50 14.34
CA GLY A 268 -4.73 -29.39 14.00
C GLY A 268 -6.07 -28.65 13.95
N LEU A 269 -6.29 -27.76 14.93
CA LEU A 269 -7.50 -26.93 15.01
C LEU A 269 -7.62 -25.96 13.84
N MET A 270 -6.52 -25.33 13.42
CA MET A 270 -6.53 -24.47 12.22
C MET A 270 -6.87 -25.26 10.94
N GLY A 271 -6.47 -26.53 10.86
CA GLY A 271 -6.88 -27.43 9.77
C GLY A 271 -8.39 -27.68 9.76
N GLN A 272 -8.98 -27.92 10.94
CA GLN A 272 -10.42 -28.10 11.11
C GLN A 272 -11.20 -26.81 10.83
N LEU A 273 -10.71 -25.65 11.26
CA LEU A 273 -11.30 -24.35 10.91
C LEU A 273 -11.25 -24.10 9.40
N GLY A 274 -10.14 -24.48 8.75
CA GLY A 274 -9.99 -24.39 7.30
C GLY A 274 -10.96 -25.30 6.55
N SER A 275 -11.25 -26.51 7.05
CA SER A 275 -12.22 -27.41 6.42
C SER A 275 -13.65 -26.89 6.58
N LEU A 276 -14.01 -26.33 7.74
CA LEU A 276 -15.30 -25.66 7.94
C LEU A 276 -15.46 -24.44 7.04
N ALA A 277 -14.44 -23.59 6.91
CA ALA A 277 -14.47 -22.44 6.01
C ALA A 277 -14.70 -22.87 4.55
N LYS A 278 -14.05 -23.94 4.10
CA LYS A 278 -14.27 -24.52 2.77
C LYS A 278 -15.67 -25.09 2.61
N GLY A 279 -16.18 -25.77 3.64
CA GLY A 279 -17.56 -26.28 3.65
C GLY A 279 -18.58 -25.15 3.52
N LEU A 280 -18.35 -24.05 4.23
CA LEU A 280 -19.18 -22.85 4.20
C LEU A 280 -19.17 -22.17 2.82
N SER A 281 -17.99 -22.02 2.22
CA SER A 281 -17.87 -21.49 0.85
C SER A 281 -18.64 -22.34 -0.16
N LYS A 282 -18.50 -23.67 -0.07
CA LYS A 282 -19.26 -24.58 -0.95
C LYS A 282 -20.77 -24.48 -0.74
N LEU A 283 -21.21 -24.24 0.48
CA LEU A 283 -22.63 -24.01 0.77
C LEU A 283 -23.10 -22.71 0.12
N GLU A 284 -22.34 -21.63 0.24
CA GLU A 284 -22.64 -20.36 -0.44
C GLU A 284 -22.75 -20.54 -1.94
N ASP A 285 -21.79 -21.23 -2.57
CA ASP A 285 -21.79 -21.47 -4.02
C ASP A 285 -23.03 -22.27 -4.46
N ARG A 286 -23.49 -23.22 -3.65
CA ARG A 286 -24.70 -24.01 -3.92
C ARG A 286 -25.99 -23.22 -3.73
N VAL A 287 -25.99 -22.27 -2.80
CA VAL A 287 -27.14 -21.45 -2.45
C VAL A 287 -27.24 -20.22 -3.34
N ALA A 288 -26.13 -19.73 -3.88
CA ALA A 288 -26.09 -18.54 -4.74
C ALA A 288 -27.08 -18.58 -5.92
N PRO A 289 -27.28 -19.69 -6.65
CA PRO A 289 -28.29 -19.77 -7.72
C PRO A 289 -29.74 -19.68 -7.20
N LEU A 290 -30.01 -20.21 -6.01
CA LEU A 290 -31.32 -20.15 -5.35
C LEU A 290 -31.64 -18.74 -4.86
N LEU A 291 -30.60 -17.97 -4.51
CA LEU A 291 -30.71 -16.55 -4.15
C LEU A 291 -30.66 -15.62 -5.37
N ALA A 292 -30.18 -16.11 -6.52
CA ALA A 292 -30.08 -15.37 -7.77
C ALA A 292 -31.37 -15.41 -8.61
N THR A 293 -32.36 -16.19 -8.20
CA THR A 293 -33.71 -16.12 -8.75
C THR A 293 -34.51 -15.13 -7.89
N PRO A 294 -34.69 -13.87 -8.32
CA PRO A 294 -35.66 -13.02 -7.64
C PRO A 294 -37.01 -13.72 -7.74
N ALA A 295 -37.66 -13.91 -6.59
CA ALA A 295 -39.09 -14.19 -6.60
C ALA A 295 -39.74 -13.16 -7.54
N PRO A 296 -40.67 -13.54 -8.42
CA PRO A 296 -41.39 -12.57 -9.23
C PRO A 296 -42.30 -11.75 -8.32
N SER A 297 -41.74 -10.74 -7.67
CA SER A 297 -42.46 -9.58 -7.21
C SER A 297 -43.09 -8.98 -8.47
N LYS A 298 -44.40 -9.12 -8.59
CA LYS A 298 -45.19 -8.21 -9.43
C LYS A 298 -44.94 -6.81 -8.86
N ILE A 299 -43.94 -6.10 -9.40
CA ILE A 299 -43.77 -4.70 -9.08
C ILE A 299 -44.85 -3.94 -9.85
N GLU A 300 -45.86 -3.49 -9.11
CA GLU A 300 -46.73 -2.43 -9.57
C GLU A 300 -45.96 -1.12 -9.41
N GLY A 301 -45.45 -0.56 -10.52
CA GLY A 301 -44.83 0.75 -10.49
C GLY A 301 -44.22 1.19 -11.82
N VAL A 302 -44.27 2.49 -12.08
CA VAL A 302 -43.70 3.11 -13.30
C VAL A 302 -42.39 3.79 -12.91
N PRO A 303 -41.24 3.38 -13.46
CA PRO A 303 -39.99 4.07 -13.22
C PRO A 303 -39.99 5.41 -13.95
N GLY A 304 -39.43 6.44 -13.32
CA GLY A 304 -39.40 7.79 -13.86
C GLY A 304 -38.21 8.55 -13.33
N LEU A 305 -37.35 9.02 -14.23
CA LEU A 305 -36.17 9.82 -13.91
C LEU A 305 -36.27 11.16 -14.65
N SER A 306 -36.06 12.25 -13.93
CA SER A 306 -35.99 13.60 -14.48
C SER A 306 -34.66 14.24 -14.10
N VAL A 307 -34.14 15.07 -14.99
CA VAL A 307 -32.96 15.91 -14.73
C VAL A 307 -33.23 17.31 -15.24
N ARG A 308 -32.76 18.32 -14.51
CA ARG A 308 -32.83 19.73 -14.91
C ARG A 308 -31.60 20.50 -14.42
N VAL A 309 -31.31 21.63 -15.06
CA VAL A 309 -30.21 22.54 -14.70
C VAL A 309 -30.83 23.82 -14.13
N ASP A 310 -30.78 24.00 -12.82
CA ASP A 310 -31.50 25.07 -12.10
C ASP A 310 -30.74 26.40 -12.14
N ALA A 311 -29.42 26.34 -12.02
CA ALA A 311 -28.58 27.53 -12.01
C ALA A 311 -27.29 27.33 -12.79
N LYS A 312 -26.87 28.40 -13.46
CA LYS A 312 -25.60 28.47 -14.17
C LYS A 312 -24.92 29.78 -13.86
N LYS A 313 -23.72 29.71 -13.26
CA LYS A 313 -22.88 30.87 -12.97
C LYS A 313 -21.61 30.82 -13.79
N VAL A 314 -21.44 31.79 -14.70
CA VAL A 314 -20.23 31.95 -15.52
C VAL A 314 -19.30 32.97 -14.85
N THR A 315 -18.03 32.62 -14.65
CA THR A 315 -17.03 33.50 -14.03
C THR A 315 -15.81 33.67 -14.94
N GLY A 316 -15.38 34.92 -15.13
CA GLY A 316 -14.13 35.28 -15.83
C GLY A 316 -14.08 34.83 -17.29
N ASN A 317 -15.04 35.26 -18.13
CA ASN A 317 -15.12 34.91 -19.56
C ASN A 317 -15.00 33.40 -19.82
N LEU A 318 -15.91 32.60 -19.24
CA LEU A 318 -15.92 31.13 -19.29
C LEU A 318 -14.71 30.44 -18.64
N LYS A 319 -13.83 31.13 -17.91
CA LYS A 319 -12.74 30.45 -17.16
C LYS A 319 -13.29 29.39 -16.21
N TRP A 320 -14.45 29.65 -15.60
CA TRP A 320 -15.19 28.68 -14.80
C TRP A 320 -16.69 28.81 -15.03
N VAL A 321 -17.38 27.67 -15.17
CA VAL A 321 -18.84 27.59 -15.17
C VAL A 321 -19.27 26.67 -14.04
N THR A 322 -20.09 27.17 -13.11
CA THR A 322 -20.73 26.36 -12.08
C THR A 322 -22.14 26.02 -12.51
N LEU A 323 -22.48 24.73 -12.49
CA LEU A 323 -23.81 24.22 -12.80
C LEU A 323 -24.42 23.62 -11.53
N GLU A 324 -25.68 23.94 -11.29
CA GLU A 324 -26.50 23.25 -10.30
C GLU A 324 -27.49 22.35 -11.03
N VAL A 325 -27.31 21.04 -10.88
CA VAL A 325 -28.12 20.02 -11.53
C VAL A 325 -29.02 19.37 -10.49
N VAL A 326 -30.31 19.25 -10.79
CA VAL A 326 -31.28 18.53 -9.97
C VAL A 326 -31.64 17.22 -10.67
N VAL A 327 -31.44 16.11 -9.97
CA VAL A 327 -31.80 14.75 -10.40
C VAL A 327 -32.98 14.30 -9.54
N GLU A 328 -34.11 14.00 -10.17
CA GLU A 328 -35.37 13.73 -9.46
C GLU A 328 -35.95 12.38 -9.88
N ASN A 329 -36.40 11.60 -8.90
CA ASN A 329 -37.20 10.41 -9.14
C ASN A 329 -38.68 10.79 -9.23
N VAL A 330 -39.19 10.89 -10.46
CA VAL A 330 -40.60 11.19 -10.75
C VAL A 330 -41.46 9.92 -10.89
N GLY A 331 -40.85 8.74 -10.73
CA GLY A 331 -41.52 7.46 -10.77
C GLY A 331 -42.07 7.01 -9.42
N SER A 332 -42.64 5.80 -9.40
CA SER A 332 -43.19 5.17 -8.20
C SER A 332 -42.30 4.04 -7.64
N VAL A 333 -41.08 3.90 -8.14
CA VAL A 333 -40.11 2.87 -7.72
C VAL A 333 -38.79 3.50 -7.31
N ILE A 334 -38.02 2.83 -6.45
CA ILE A 334 -36.71 3.30 -6.00
C ILE A 334 -35.69 3.19 -7.15
N LEU A 335 -34.96 4.27 -7.41
CA LEU A 335 -33.86 4.29 -8.38
C LEU A 335 -32.52 4.11 -7.65
N ARG A 336 -31.55 3.45 -8.31
CA ARG A 336 -30.20 3.20 -7.82
C ARG A 336 -29.16 3.67 -8.82
N PHE A 337 -28.04 4.15 -8.29
CA PHE A 337 -26.94 4.71 -9.06
C PHE A 337 -25.61 4.20 -8.53
N GLN A 338 -24.65 3.97 -9.43
CA GLN A 338 -23.36 3.36 -9.09
C GLN A 338 -22.36 4.32 -8.44
N ASN A 339 -22.71 5.61 -8.33
CA ASN A 339 -21.84 6.61 -7.76
C ASN A 339 -22.63 7.75 -7.10
N THR A 340 -21.91 8.50 -6.26
CA THR A 340 -22.44 9.64 -5.48
C THR A 340 -22.89 10.84 -6.32
N VAL A 341 -22.65 10.84 -7.63
CA VAL A 341 -23.13 11.87 -8.57
C VAL A 341 -24.25 11.34 -9.46
N TYR A 342 -24.93 10.28 -9.03
CA TYR A 342 -26.13 9.73 -9.67
C TYR A 342 -25.93 9.34 -11.15
N GLY A 343 -24.73 8.87 -11.52
CA GLY A 343 -24.43 8.47 -12.90
C GLY A 343 -24.41 9.63 -13.89
N LEU A 344 -24.20 10.85 -13.41
CA LEU A 344 -24.19 12.06 -14.23
C LEU A 344 -22.96 12.15 -15.13
N THR A 345 -23.18 12.48 -16.40
CA THR A 345 -22.18 12.90 -17.38
C THR A 345 -22.62 14.17 -18.11
N ILE A 346 -21.68 14.90 -18.68
CA ILE A 346 -21.95 16.06 -19.53
C ILE A 346 -21.45 15.75 -20.93
N GLU A 347 -22.31 16.01 -21.90
CA GLU A 347 -22.03 15.87 -23.33
C GLU A 347 -22.10 17.25 -23.99
N ARG A 348 -21.33 17.44 -25.07
CA ARG A 348 -21.31 18.66 -25.87
C ARG A 348 -21.72 18.33 -27.29
N LYS A 349 -22.51 19.19 -27.91
CA LYS A 349 -22.88 19.06 -29.31
C LYS A 349 -21.74 19.55 -30.21
N ASN A 350 -21.29 18.71 -31.12
CA ASN A 350 -20.27 19.07 -32.10
C ASN A 350 -20.89 19.86 -33.29
N ARG A 351 -20.05 20.23 -34.28
CA ARG A 351 -20.50 21.00 -35.45
C ARG A 351 -21.47 20.24 -36.35
N ASP A 352 -21.44 18.90 -36.29
CA ASP A 352 -22.30 18.01 -37.06
C ASP A 352 -23.63 17.72 -36.33
N GLY A 353 -23.85 18.33 -35.17
CA GLY A 353 -25.05 18.14 -34.36
C GLY A 353 -25.04 16.87 -33.49
N VAL A 354 -23.91 16.15 -33.42
CA VAL A 354 -23.75 14.92 -32.65
C VAL A 354 -23.29 15.24 -31.23
N TRP A 355 -23.86 14.54 -30.25
CA TRP A 355 -23.50 14.67 -28.84
C TRP A 355 -22.26 13.82 -28.50
N GLU A 356 -21.23 14.45 -27.97
CA GLU A 356 -19.97 13.80 -27.58
C GLU A 356 -19.71 13.94 -26.08
N PRO A 357 -19.16 12.91 -25.39
CA PRO A 357 -18.75 13.03 -24.01
C PRO A 357 -17.77 14.19 -23.79
N TYR A 358 -18.11 15.10 -22.87
CA TYR A 358 -17.31 16.29 -22.57
C TYR A 358 -16.70 16.23 -21.16
N TYR A 359 -17.48 15.84 -20.16
CA TYR A 359 -17.03 15.82 -18.77
C TYR A 359 -17.77 14.77 -17.93
N SER A 360 -17.01 14.01 -17.13
CA SER A 360 -17.53 13.08 -16.13
C SER A 360 -17.03 13.52 -14.75
N PRO A 361 -17.91 13.88 -13.81
CA PRO A 361 -17.50 14.31 -12.48
C PRO A 361 -16.77 13.21 -11.72
N VAL A 362 -15.79 13.60 -10.90
CA VAL A 362 -15.14 12.69 -9.95
C VAL A 362 -16.13 12.38 -8.82
N SER A 363 -16.36 11.10 -8.56
CA SER A 363 -17.34 10.63 -7.59
C SER A 363 -16.84 9.42 -6.81
N ALA A 364 -17.22 9.29 -5.54
CA ALA A 364 -17.01 8.06 -4.80
C ALA A 364 -17.86 6.92 -5.40
N GLN A 365 -17.26 5.74 -5.54
CA GLN A 365 -17.95 4.51 -5.92
C GLN A 365 -18.77 4.01 -4.73
N ALA A 366 -19.97 4.55 -4.60
CA ALA A 366 -20.95 4.15 -3.59
C ALA A 366 -22.31 4.02 -4.27
N LEU A 367 -23.05 2.97 -3.89
CA LEU A 367 -24.41 2.77 -4.34
C LEU A 367 -25.31 3.78 -3.63
N VAL A 368 -25.93 4.68 -4.38
CA VAL A 368 -26.88 5.67 -3.85
C VAL A 368 -28.26 5.43 -4.45
N SER A 369 -29.30 5.77 -3.71
CA SER A 369 -30.69 5.57 -4.12
C SER A 369 -31.50 6.86 -4.04
N LEU A 370 -32.51 6.96 -4.91
CA LEU A 370 -33.54 8.00 -4.85
C LEU A 370 -34.90 7.35 -4.65
N GLU A 371 -35.58 7.70 -3.57
CA GLU A 371 -36.96 7.30 -3.31
C GLU A 371 -37.95 8.05 -4.23
N PRO A 372 -39.16 7.52 -4.47
CA PRO A 372 -40.21 8.22 -5.22
C PRO A 372 -40.44 9.65 -4.71
N GLY A 373 -40.39 10.64 -5.60
CA GLY A 373 -40.55 12.06 -5.27
C GLY A 373 -39.31 12.74 -4.68
N GLN A 374 -38.20 12.02 -4.50
CA GLN A 374 -36.96 12.59 -3.98
C GLN A 374 -36.14 13.25 -5.10
N ALA A 375 -35.54 14.39 -4.77
CA ALA A 375 -34.57 15.09 -5.61
C ALA A 375 -33.19 15.18 -4.96
N ALA A 376 -32.14 15.10 -5.77
CA ALA A 376 -30.76 15.33 -5.38
C ALA A 376 -30.15 16.51 -6.14
N HIS A 377 -29.39 17.33 -5.42
CA HIS A 377 -28.72 18.51 -5.96
C HIS A 377 -27.23 18.22 -6.14
N VAL A 378 -26.74 18.35 -7.36
CA VAL A 378 -25.34 18.13 -7.73
C VAL A 378 -24.75 19.42 -8.26
N VAL A 379 -23.71 19.92 -7.59
CA VAL A 379 -22.99 21.14 -8.02
C VAL A 379 -21.73 20.75 -8.77
N LEU A 380 -21.62 21.17 -10.03
CA LEU A 380 -20.52 20.86 -10.93
C LEU A 380 -19.74 22.13 -11.28
N LYS A 381 -18.42 21.99 -11.43
CA LYS A 381 -17.53 23.08 -11.88
C LYS A 381 -16.80 22.68 -13.15
N LEU A 382 -17.13 23.34 -14.25
CA LEU A 382 -16.45 23.18 -15.55
C LEU A 382 -15.33 24.21 -15.66
N LYS A 383 -14.13 23.74 -15.98
CA LYS A 383 -12.94 24.59 -16.17
C LYS A 383 -12.80 24.90 -17.67
N GLN A 384 -12.85 26.18 -18.01
CA GLN A 384 -12.66 26.67 -19.38
C GLN A 384 -13.53 25.96 -20.46
N PRO A 385 -14.85 25.77 -20.24
CA PRO A 385 -15.69 25.24 -21.31
C PRO A 385 -15.77 26.21 -22.49
N SER A 386 -15.85 25.66 -23.70
CA SER A 386 -16.06 26.45 -24.91
C SER A 386 -17.53 26.89 -25.03
N PRO A 387 -17.84 27.95 -25.80
CA PRO A 387 -19.22 28.26 -26.20
C PRO A 387 -19.88 27.10 -26.96
N GLY A 388 -21.20 26.97 -26.81
CA GLY A 388 -21.99 25.98 -27.57
C GLY A 388 -23.12 25.33 -26.78
N GLU A 389 -23.74 24.30 -27.38
CA GLU A 389 -24.80 23.49 -26.77
C GLU A 389 -24.21 22.30 -26.00
N TYR A 390 -24.74 22.09 -24.80
CA TYR A 390 -24.36 21.04 -23.87
C TYR A 390 -25.62 20.32 -23.40
N ARG A 391 -25.46 19.09 -22.92
CA ARG A 391 -26.51 18.41 -22.16
C ARG A 391 -25.93 17.65 -20.98
N VAL A 392 -26.68 17.66 -19.90
CA VAL A 392 -26.47 16.74 -18.77
C VAL A 392 -27.19 15.45 -19.09
N ARG A 393 -26.54 14.32 -18.87
CA ARG A 393 -27.09 12.98 -19.03
C ARG A 393 -26.94 12.24 -17.70
N VAL A 394 -28.00 11.59 -17.25
CA VAL A 394 -28.04 10.87 -15.97
C VAL A 394 -28.46 9.44 -16.27
N GLN A 395 -27.70 8.47 -15.78
CA GLN A 395 -27.98 7.05 -15.94
C GLN A 395 -28.16 6.35 -14.59
N GLY A 396 -29.30 5.69 -14.42
CA GLY A 396 -29.64 4.91 -13.24
C GLY A 396 -30.22 3.55 -13.58
N THR A 397 -30.47 2.74 -12.57
CA THR A 397 -31.21 1.48 -12.67
C THR A 397 -32.28 1.43 -11.60
N TYR A 398 -33.30 0.59 -11.75
CA TYR A 398 -34.24 0.27 -10.67
C TYR A 398 -34.19 -1.22 -10.36
N GLU A 399 -34.51 -1.55 -9.11
CA GLU A 399 -33.83 -2.61 -8.36
C GLU A 399 -34.00 -4.04 -8.88
N GLU A 400 -35.02 -4.34 -9.69
CA GLU A 400 -35.25 -5.73 -10.12
C GLU A 400 -35.16 -5.96 -11.64
N GLY A 401 -35.24 -4.90 -12.45
CA GLY A 401 -35.24 -5.04 -13.91
C GLY A 401 -33.85 -5.05 -14.55
N LYS A 402 -32.82 -4.54 -13.85
CA LYS A 402 -31.54 -4.08 -14.46
C LYS A 402 -31.76 -3.19 -15.70
N GLN A 403 -32.97 -2.68 -15.91
CA GLN A 403 -33.30 -1.88 -17.07
C GLN A 403 -32.69 -0.50 -16.84
N PRO A 404 -31.87 -0.03 -17.78
CA PRO A 404 -31.27 1.30 -17.66
C PRO A 404 -32.36 2.36 -17.80
N LEU A 405 -32.36 3.34 -16.89
CA LEU A 405 -33.07 4.59 -17.07
C LEU A 405 -32.08 5.68 -17.45
N GLU A 406 -32.52 6.55 -18.34
CA GLU A 406 -31.76 7.69 -18.79
C GLU A 406 -32.65 8.93 -18.81
N ALA A 407 -32.10 10.05 -18.32
CA ALA A 407 -32.71 11.36 -18.45
C ALA A 407 -31.66 12.36 -18.94
N THR A 408 -32.10 13.35 -19.71
CA THR A 408 -31.22 14.41 -20.24
C THR A 408 -31.81 15.80 -20.07
N ALA A 409 -30.94 16.79 -19.90
CA ALA A 409 -31.30 18.22 -19.85
C ALA A 409 -30.28 19.04 -20.64
N GLU A 410 -30.76 19.78 -21.64
CA GLU A 410 -29.91 20.61 -22.51
C GLU A 410 -29.71 22.02 -21.92
N PHE A 411 -28.53 22.60 -22.15
CA PHE A 411 -28.20 23.97 -21.78
C PHE A 411 -27.14 24.55 -22.73
N SER A 412 -27.12 25.87 -22.90
CA SER A 412 -26.14 26.54 -23.80
C SER A 412 -25.15 27.38 -23.01
N LEU A 413 -23.90 27.44 -23.46
CA LEU A 413 -22.85 28.34 -22.97
C LEU A 413 -22.64 29.49 -23.96
N PRO A 414 -22.65 30.77 -23.49
CA PRO A 414 -22.50 31.96 -24.34
C PRO A 414 -21.11 32.04 -24.97
#